data_AF-A0A376LLL9-F1
#
_entry.id   AF-A0A376LLL9-F1
#
_cell.length_a   1.000
_cell.length_b   1.000
_cell.length_c   1.000
_cell.angle_alpha   90.00
_cell.angle_beta   90.00
_cell.angle_gamma   90.00
#
_symmetry.space_group_name_H-M   'P 1'
#
loop_
_entity.id
_entity.type
_entity.pdbx_description
1 polymer ?
#
loop_
_entity_poly.entity_id
_entity_poly.type
_entity_poly.pdbx_seq_one_letter_code
_entity_poly.pdbx_strand_id
1 'polypeptide(L)' 'MITASFLVKDLLIDWREGERYFMSQLIDGDLAANNGGWQWAASTGTDAAPYFRIFNPTTQGEKF' A
#
# COMPACT_ATOMS: atom_id res chain seq x y z
N MET A 1 4.03 2.90 -1.11
CA MET A 1 4.13 2.04 0.10
C MET A 1 3.56 2.70 1.36
N ILE A 2 4.02 3.88 1.79
CA ILE A 2 3.55 4.53 3.04
C ILE A 2 2.04 4.79 3.02
N THR A 3 1.54 5.47 1.97
CA THR A 3 0.12 5.79 1.79
C THR A 3 -0.76 4.53 1.72
N ALA A 4 -0.31 3.51 1.00
CA ALA A 4 -1.02 2.23 0.89
C ALA A 4 -1.09 1.50 2.24
N SER A 5 0.01 1.47 3.00
CA SER A 5 0.01 0.90 4.36
C SER A 5 -0.91 1.68 5.30
N PHE A 6 -0.91 3.01 5.22
CA PHE A 6 -1.80 3.86 6.04
C PHE A 6 -3.27 3.57 5.74
N LEU A 7 -3.66 3.49 4.47
CA LEU A 7 -5.03 3.17 4.06
C LEU A 7 -5.50 1.81 4.58
N VAL A 8 -4.65 0.78 4.48
CA VAL A 8 -5.07 -0.58 4.82
C VAL A 8 -4.91 -0.90 6.31
N LYS A 9 -3.85 -0.43 6.96
CA LYS A 9 -3.49 -0.84 8.33
C LYS A 9 -3.96 0.15 9.39
N ASP A 10 -3.92 1.44 9.10
CA ASP A 10 -4.33 2.48 10.05
C ASP A 10 -5.81 2.86 9.87
N LEU A 11 -6.28 2.96 8.62
CA LEU A 11 -7.69 3.30 8.32
C LEU A 11 -8.61 2.09 8.13
N LEU A 12 -8.04 0.89 7.99
CA LEU A 12 -8.78 -0.37 7.80
C LEU A 12 -9.70 -0.36 6.56
N ILE A 13 -9.31 0.34 5.50
CA ILE A 13 -10.04 0.41 4.23
C ILE A 13 -9.56 -0.72 3.30
N ASP A 14 -10.47 -1.28 2.49
CA ASP A 14 -10.12 -2.27 1.48
C ASP A 14 -9.12 -1.67 0.49
N TRP A 15 -7.99 -2.36 0.31
CA TRP A 15 -6.91 -1.95 -0.58
C TRP A 15 -7.37 -1.76 -2.03
N ARG A 16 -8.44 -2.44 -2.46
CA ARG A 16 -9.02 -2.31 -3.81
C ARG A 16 -9.57 -0.91 -4.08
N GLU A 17 -9.98 -0.17 -3.05
CA GLU A 17 -10.38 1.24 -3.21
C GLU A 17 -9.18 2.11 -3.59
N GLY A 18 -8.05 1.89 -2.91
CA GLY A 18 -6.80 2.58 -3.19
C GLY A 18 -6.21 2.20 -4.54
N GLU A 19 -6.28 0.93 -4.90
CA GLU A 19 -5.85 0.39 -6.20
C GLU A 19 -6.57 1.09 -7.36
N ARG A 20 -7.91 1.15 -7.31
CA ARG A 20 -8.71 1.83 -8.32
C ARG A 20 -8.43 3.33 -8.37
N TYR A 21 -8.28 3.98 -7.21
CA TYR A 21 -7.95 5.39 -7.16
C TYR A 21 -6.59 5.66 -7.83
N PHE A 22 -5.56 4.90 -7.49
CA PHE A 22 -4.22 5.07 -8.05
C PHE A 22 -4.23 4.83 -9.56
N MET A 23 -4.91 3.79 -10.04
CA MET A 23 -5.05 3.50 -11.46
C MET A 23 -5.73 4.65 -12.24
N SER A 24 -6.62 5.41 -11.58
CA SER A 24 -7.30 6.56 -12.20
C SER A 24 -6.51 7.87 -12.18
N GLN A 25 -5.53 8.01 -11.27
CA GLN A 25 -4.86 9.29 -11.01
C GLN A 25 -3.39 9.30 -11.45
N LEU A 26 -2.72 8.16 -11.43
CA LEU A 26 -1.30 8.06 -11.71
C LEU A 26 -1.06 7.87 -13.22
N ILE A 27 -0.19 8.71 -13.79
CA ILE A 27 0.16 8.67 -15.21
C ILE A 27 0.95 7.40 -15.59
N ASP A 28 1.62 6.79 -14.62
CA ASP A 28 2.42 5.58 -14.73
C ASP A 28 1.67 4.32 -14.23
N GLY A 29 0.32 4.36 -14.23
CA GLY A 29 -0.52 3.25 -13.83
C GLY A 29 -0.32 1.98 -14.67
N ASP A 30 0.48 1.05 -14.15
CA ASP A 30 0.59 -0.32 -14.65
C ASP A 30 -0.21 -1.29 -13.77
N LEU A 31 -0.99 -2.17 -14.40
CA LEU A 31 -1.89 -3.08 -13.68
C LEU A 31 -1.14 -4.06 -12.77
N ALA A 32 -0.01 -4.61 -13.24
CA ALA A 32 0.73 -5.61 -12.47
C ALA A 32 1.44 -4.95 -11.27
N ALA A 33 2.10 -3.81 -11.50
CA ALA A 33 2.77 -3.04 -10.47
C ALA A 33 1.80 -2.47 -9.44
N ASN A 34 0.67 -1.91 -9.87
CA ASN A 34 -0.36 -1.37 -8.97
C ASN A 34 -0.92 -2.48 -8.09
N ASN A 35 -1.40 -3.58 -8.68
CA ASN A 35 -2.01 -4.68 -7.95
C ASN A 35 -1.01 -5.35 -6.99
N GLY A 36 0.21 -5.66 -7.45
CA GLY A 36 1.25 -6.25 -6.62
C GLY A 36 1.65 -5.37 -5.43
N GLY A 37 1.80 -4.06 -5.66
CA GLY A 37 2.11 -3.09 -4.61
C GLY A 37 1.03 -2.97 -3.54
N TRP A 38 -0.25 -3.00 -3.96
CA TRP A 38 -1.38 -2.97 -3.02
C TRP A 38 -1.55 -4.28 -2.26
N GLN A 39 -1.40 -5.43 -2.92
CA GLN A 39 -1.40 -6.74 -2.28
C GLN A 39 -0.31 -6.83 -1.20
N TRP A 40 0.90 -6.37 -1.52
CA TRP A 40 2.03 -6.33 -0.59
C TRP A 40 1.70 -5.50 0.66
N ALA A 41 1.14 -4.29 0.48
CA ALA A 41 0.77 -3.42 1.60
C ALA A 41 -0.38 -4.02 2.43
N ALA A 42 -1.34 -4.68 1.78
CA ALA A 42 -2.46 -5.36 2.41
C ALA A 42 -2.11 -6.69 3.07
N SER A 43 -0.85 -7.14 2.98
CA SER A 43 -0.40 -8.42 3.54
C SER A 43 -1.12 -9.61 2.90
N THR A 44 -1.42 -9.51 1.60
CA THR A 44 -2.08 -10.54 0.79
C THR A 44 -1.27 -10.86 -0.44
N GLY A 45 -1.43 -12.05 -1.02
CA GLY A 45 -0.71 -12.45 -2.23
C GLY A 45 0.69 -13.02 -1.97
N THR A 46 1.54 -12.97 -2.99
CA THR A 46 2.89 -13.55 -2.97
C THR A 46 3.89 -12.54 -2.38
N ASP A 47 4.75 -13.00 -1.46
CA ASP A 47 5.82 -12.19 -0.84
C ASP A 47 5.32 -10.89 -0.16
N ALA A 48 4.13 -10.94 0.43
CA ALA A 48 3.52 -9.78 1.06
C ALA A 48 4.22 -9.40 2.38
N ALA A 49 4.17 -8.11 2.73
CA ALA A 49 4.61 -7.69 4.06
C ALA A 49 3.80 -8.41 5.14
N PRO A 50 4.40 -8.81 6.28
CA PRO A 50 3.64 -9.40 7.38
C PRO A 50 2.53 -8.45 7.87
N TYR A 51 1.37 -9.00 8.24
CA TYR A 51 0.21 -8.22 8.69
C TYR A 51 0.56 -7.23 9.80
N PHE A 52 1.27 -7.70 10.82
CA PHE A 52 1.69 -6.93 11.99
C PHE A 52 2.79 -5.88 11.71
N ARG A 53 3.32 -5.79 10.48
CA ARG A 53 4.29 -4.76 10.12
C ARG A 53 3.57 -3.43 9.87
N ILE A 54 3.59 -2.53 10.84
CA ILE A 54 3.08 -1.16 10.74
C ILE A 54 4.26 -0.18 10.71
N PHE A 55 4.20 0.83 9.85
CA PHE A 55 5.25 1.83 9.76
C PHE A 55 5.13 2.86 10.88
N ASN A 56 6.24 3.14 11.57
CA ASN A 56 6.30 4.26 12.50
C ASN A 56 6.51 5.56 11.70
N PRO A 57 5.60 6.55 11.78
CA PRO A 57 5.67 7.76 10.96
C PRO A 57 6.90 8.62 11.27
N THR A 58 7.36 8.65 12.52
CA THR A 58 8.54 9.42 12.93
C THR A 58 9.80 8.85 12.28
N THR A 59 10.06 7.56 12.46
CA THR A 59 11.30 6.95 11.93
C THR A 59 11.27 6.79 10.41
N GLN A 60 10.08 6.72 9.79
CA GLN A 60 9.98 6.80 8.33
C GLN A 60 10.32 8.19 7.81
N GLY A 61 9.81 9.26 8.43
CA GLY A 61 10.10 10.64 8.02
C GLY A 61 11.53 11.10 8.29
N GLU A 62 12.23 10.46 9.23
CA GLU A 62 13.67 10.68 9.42
C GLU A 62 14.52 10.00 8.34
N LYS A 63 14.03 8.91 7.76
CA LYS A 63 14.81 8.06 6.84
C LYS A 63 14.58 8.40 5.36
N PHE A 64 13.40 8.88 5.01
CA PHE A 64 12.95 9.13 3.64
C PHE A 64 12.39 10.54 3.51
#